data_AF-A0AAV8ZLC5-F1
#
_entry.id   AF-A0AAV8ZLC5-F1
#
_cell.length_a   1.000
_cell.length_b   1.000
_cell.length_c   1.000
_cell.angle_alpha   90.00
_cell.angle_beta   90.00
_cell.angle_gamma   90.00
#
_symmetry.space_group_name_H-M   'P 1'
#
loop_
_entity.id
_entity.type
_entity.pdbx_description
1 polymer ?
#
loop_
_entity_poly.entity_id
_entity_poly.type
_entity_poly.pdbx_seq_one_letter_code
_entity_poly.pdbx_strand_id
1 'polypeptide(L)'
;FVKLKEIEPSTIPLDEEIPLTRTEATPSTSRSSTESDTTYGYSTLTDIKTPKPIEIIKGLEKKDALPNLPLSCISYRKVKKLTYQLDIDQQNVENLTEDDLYDTVSYINSKEFMKHFQNIVFPNKVAVNLGFDLVNLSLAKSIPGKIFCNLNDKDGSVPCEVIPALPIQWPLEQTLEFLMKGQKPPEVRKRYIFPTESMINEIKALNCVLVPKGYVRKKGAHFDNDIEWEIHCPQAERYLETFMSHAQTKSFLFLLTIHKTYIEPKTLQFGLLTEHIRNFLLWEYEANYSDWPEHRLGTKLMNILKNFNTHIAKSHLPDYFIKEKNMFENIPKKYLRHAQKVFHEVLESPVMKFIKSLRNLRYTRGRFFYHPFDFEQLHDILIKSGMESTNPQIISDSSIPPNYKKKRYYDSDTQLKYIKEMKRRERILHQMREKKEKEKENLSEPEERRESIDSIKMDWTCDKQFDVYKKRKLLTFFINNFIDIAKKSSEISSHKQTLFYLKQAKYLTKIMGDECPALCGEVEDFLRKIKIQEDQCNKLVAQGGADSPNTQERRVMFPSNLNTSNNIIESRNNESSFKSNGVQPRKSVAFVEIH
;
A
#
# COMPACT_ATOMS: atom_id res chain seq x y z
N PHE A 1 -3.02 5.84 20.18
CA PHE A 1 -1.62 5.93 20.66
C PHE A 1 -1.62 5.48 22.11
N VAL A 2 -0.49 5.00 22.62
CA VAL A 2 -0.34 4.59 24.03
C VAL A 2 0.94 5.17 24.61
N LYS A 3 1.03 5.22 25.94
CA LYS A 3 2.22 5.64 26.68
C LYS A 3 2.80 4.42 27.41
N LEU A 4 4.10 4.19 27.30
CA LEU A 4 4.78 3.11 28.02
C LEU A 4 5.23 3.62 29.39
N LYS A 5 4.39 3.39 30.42
CA LYS A 5 4.72 3.63 31.84
C LYS A 5 5.58 2.47 32.37
N GLU A 6 6.56 2.79 33.20
CA GLU A 6 7.34 1.81 33.96
C GLU A 6 6.55 1.26 35.16
N ILE A 7 6.78 -0.01 35.47
CA ILE A 7 6.14 -0.74 36.58
C ILE A 7 7.30 -1.30 37.42
N GLU A 8 7.67 -0.58 38.48
CA GLU A 8 8.90 -0.80 39.25
C GLU A 8 9.00 -2.19 39.92
N PRO A 9 10.21 -2.55 40.37
CA PRO A 9 10.40 -2.52 41.82
C PRO A 9 11.60 -1.68 42.33
N SER A 10 11.26 -0.68 43.15
CA SER A 10 12.00 -0.16 44.31
C SER A 10 13.35 0.58 44.13
N THR A 11 13.33 1.85 44.56
CA THR A 11 14.36 2.56 45.35
C THR A 11 15.75 2.73 44.73
N ILE A 12 16.00 3.96 44.23
CA ILE A 12 17.32 4.61 44.26
C ILE A 12 17.16 5.88 45.13
N PRO A 13 18.14 6.25 45.99
CA PRO A 13 18.04 7.46 46.82
C PRO A 13 17.95 8.75 45.99
N LEU A 14 17.17 9.71 46.51
CA LEU A 14 17.13 11.09 46.01
C LEU A 14 18.39 11.84 46.47
N ASP A 15 19.47 11.80 45.68
CA ASP A 15 20.70 12.59 45.92
C ASP A 15 21.50 12.89 44.63
N GLU A 16 20.83 13.03 43.47
CA GLU A 16 21.40 13.71 42.30
C GLU A 16 20.41 14.78 41.79
N GLU A 17 20.91 15.97 41.44
CA GLU A 17 20.09 17.12 41.08
C GLU A 17 19.31 16.89 39.77
N ILE A 18 17.98 16.78 39.88
CA ILE A 18 17.07 16.67 38.73
C ILE A 18 17.25 17.92 37.84
N PRO A 19 17.57 17.78 36.54
CA PRO A 19 17.63 18.92 35.61
C PRO A 19 16.23 19.49 35.34
N LEU A 20 15.77 20.37 36.23
CA LEU A 20 14.50 21.09 36.16
C LEU A 20 14.48 22.02 34.95
N THR A 21 14.06 21.45 33.81
CA THR A 21 13.81 22.16 32.56
C THR A 21 12.53 23.00 32.67
N ARG A 22 12.62 24.08 33.46
CA ARG A 22 11.65 25.19 33.45
C ARG A 22 11.52 25.71 32.03
N THR A 23 10.48 25.27 31.34
CA THR A 23 10.12 25.78 30.02
C THR A 23 9.39 27.10 30.24
N GLU A 24 10.13 28.20 30.21
CA GLU A 24 9.54 29.54 30.38
C GLU A 24 8.48 29.79 29.29
N ALA A 25 7.35 30.36 29.70
CA ALA A 25 6.26 30.70 28.80
C ALA A 25 6.70 31.84 27.87
N THR A 26 6.97 31.52 26.61
CA THR A 26 7.38 32.50 25.60
C THR A 26 6.23 33.49 25.37
N PRO A 27 6.44 34.81 25.42
CA PRO A 27 5.34 35.78 25.32
C PRO A 27 4.57 35.66 24.00
N SER A 28 3.24 35.57 24.08
CA SER A 28 2.36 35.46 22.92
C SER A 28 2.34 36.77 22.12
N THR A 29 3.19 36.89 21.10
CA THR A 29 3.22 38.07 20.23
C THR A 29 1.99 38.11 19.32
N SER A 30 0.94 38.80 19.76
CA SER A 30 -0.32 38.95 19.04
C SER A 30 -0.16 39.77 17.76
N ARG A 31 0.10 39.12 16.63
CA ARG A 31 -0.02 39.71 15.29
C ARG A 31 -1.30 39.25 14.61
N SER A 32 -2.21 40.19 14.38
CA SER A 32 -3.40 39.97 13.57
C SER A 32 -3.05 40.02 12.08
N SER A 33 -3.15 38.88 11.39
CA SER A 33 -3.18 38.83 9.92
C SER A 33 -4.02 37.63 9.47
N THR A 34 -5.01 37.89 8.62
CA THR A 34 -6.05 36.94 8.20
C THR A 34 -5.57 35.94 7.14
N GLU A 35 -4.51 35.20 7.44
CA GLU A 35 -4.07 34.06 6.64
C GLU A 35 -4.69 32.74 7.12
N SER A 36 -5.09 31.90 6.18
CA SER A 36 -5.98 30.75 6.45
C SER A 36 -5.46 29.76 7.52
N ASP A 37 -6.18 29.73 8.64
CA ASP A 37 -6.05 28.87 9.83
C ASP A 37 -5.83 27.36 9.57
N THR A 38 -6.16 26.88 8.37
CA THR A 38 -5.93 25.51 7.93
C THR A 38 -4.51 25.23 7.45
N THR A 39 -3.74 26.26 7.12
CA THR A 39 -2.45 26.12 6.42
C THR A 39 -1.31 25.88 7.39
N TYR A 40 -1.27 26.63 8.51
CA TYR A 40 -0.27 26.49 9.57
C TYR A 40 -0.30 25.10 10.23
N GLY A 41 -1.50 24.55 10.45
CA GLY A 41 -1.64 23.18 10.97
C GLY A 41 -1.15 22.07 10.02
N TYR A 42 -0.94 22.37 8.73
CA TYR A 42 -0.42 21.41 7.76
C TYR A 42 1.05 21.62 7.38
N SER A 43 1.65 22.80 7.62
CA SER A 43 3.11 22.96 7.48
C SER A 43 3.84 22.09 8.50
N THR A 44 3.49 22.17 9.79
CA THR A 44 4.09 21.32 10.84
C THR A 44 3.96 19.82 10.52
N LEU A 45 2.81 19.38 9.98
CA LEU A 45 2.60 17.99 9.54
C LEU A 45 3.44 17.60 8.31
N THR A 46 3.75 18.53 7.40
CA THR A 46 4.72 18.27 6.32
C THR A 46 6.17 18.31 6.82
N ASP A 47 6.53 19.20 7.73
CA ASP A 47 7.90 19.35 8.23
C ASP A 47 8.34 18.13 9.08
N ILE A 48 7.38 17.49 9.75
CA ILE A 48 7.54 16.23 10.49
C ILE A 48 7.61 15.01 9.56
N LYS A 49 6.85 15.01 8.45
CA LYS A 49 6.85 13.92 7.45
C LYS A 49 7.91 14.08 6.35
N THR A 50 8.69 15.15 6.34
CA THR A 50 9.75 15.39 5.36
C THR A 50 10.99 14.59 5.76
N PRO A 51 11.50 13.66 4.93
CA PRO A 51 12.64 12.82 5.31
C PRO A 51 13.94 13.62 5.47
N LYS A 52 14.53 13.58 6.67
CA LYS A 52 15.77 14.30 7.03
C LYS A 52 16.97 13.34 7.02
N PRO A 53 18.17 13.74 6.58
CA PRO A 53 19.36 12.88 6.62
C PRO A 53 19.65 12.39 8.04
N ILE A 54 20.24 11.19 8.17
CA ILE A 54 20.63 10.62 9.46
C ILE A 54 22.01 11.15 9.89
N GLU A 55 22.10 11.58 11.15
CA GLU A 55 23.35 11.99 11.79
C GLU A 55 24.10 10.75 12.30
N ILE A 56 24.96 10.17 11.46
CA ILE A 56 25.74 8.98 11.82
C ILE A 56 26.86 9.37 12.80
N ILE A 57 26.64 9.14 14.10
CA ILE A 57 27.62 9.40 15.16
C ILE A 57 28.69 8.30 15.14
N LYS A 58 29.73 8.50 14.31
CA LYS A 58 30.94 7.69 14.30
C LYS A 58 31.83 8.10 15.49
N GLY A 59 32.37 7.13 16.23
CA GLY A 59 33.34 7.38 17.32
C GLY A 59 32.85 7.03 18.73
N LEU A 60 31.60 6.62 18.91
CA LEU A 60 31.26 5.76 20.06
C LEU A 60 31.89 4.40 19.81
N GLU A 61 33.00 4.15 20.50
CA GLU A 61 33.79 2.91 20.41
C GLU A 61 33.01 1.68 20.90
N LYS A 62 33.68 0.52 20.88
CA LYS A 62 33.21 -0.77 21.42
C LYS A 62 33.09 -0.77 22.97
N LYS A 63 32.48 0.25 23.56
CA LYS A 63 31.69 0.00 24.77
C LYS A 63 30.50 -0.84 24.29
N ASP A 64 30.43 -2.08 24.74
CA ASP A 64 29.27 -2.94 24.45
C ASP A 64 28.01 -2.16 24.78
N ALA A 65 27.20 -1.86 23.75
CA ALA A 65 26.00 -1.05 23.94
C ALA A 65 25.12 -1.77 24.98
N LEU A 66 25.02 -1.17 26.17
CA LEU A 66 24.47 -1.81 27.35
C LEU A 66 23.07 -2.37 27.02
N PRO A 67 22.66 -3.49 27.65
CA PRO A 67 21.32 -4.03 27.45
C PRO A 67 20.20 -3.06 27.88
N ASN A 68 20.55 -2.00 28.60
CA ASN A 68 19.63 -1.00 29.14
C ASN A 68 19.47 0.18 28.16
N LEU A 69 18.25 0.72 28.11
CA LEU A 69 17.94 1.92 27.34
C LEU A 69 18.71 3.13 27.89
N PRO A 70 19.20 4.07 27.06
CA PRO A 70 19.81 5.30 27.57
C PRO A 70 18.82 6.11 28.43
N LEU A 71 19.30 6.74 29.51
CA LEU A 71 18.47 7.58 30.38
C LEU A 71 17.76 8.72 29.63
N SER A 72 18.33 9.23 28.53
CA SER A 72 17.70 10.21 27.64
C SER A 72 16.46 9.69 26.89
N CYS A 73 16.26 8.37 26.84
CA CYS A 73 15.06 7.72 26.31
C CYS A 73 13.99 7.49 27.38
N ILE A 74 14.24 7.89 28.63
CA ILE A 74 13.26 7.92 29.72
C ILE A 74 12.81 9.37 29.91
N SER A 75 11.55 9.59 30.28
CA SER A 75 11.00 10.91 30.53
C SER A 75 10.01 10.89 31.67
N TYR A 76 10.31 11.66 32.70
CA TYR A 76 9.47 11.81 33.87
C TYR A 76 8.32 12.79 33.60
N ARG A 77 7.15 12.52 34.20
CA ARG A 77 5.97 13.39 34.20
C ARG A 77 5.29 13.32 35.55
N LYS A 78 4.87 14.46 36.11
CA LYS A 78 3.92 14.50 37.24
C LYS A 78 2.53 14.11 36.74
N VAL A 79 1.93 13.08 37.33
CA VAL A 79 0.60 12.54 36.99
C VAL A 79 -0.27 12.63 38.24
N LYS A 80 -1.46 13.23 38.15
CA LYS A 80 -2.31 13.43 39.33
C LYS A 80 -2.78 12.08 39.88
N LYS A 81 -2.65 11.87 41.19
CA LYS A 81 -3.16 10.68 41.88
C LYS A 81 -4.68 10.58 41.74
N LEU A 82 -5.20 9.36 41.68
CA LEU A 82 -6.65 9.12 41.61
C LEU A 82 -7.29 9.39 42.98
N THR A 83 -8.54 9.84 43.00
CA THR A 83 -9.21 10.36 44.21
C THR A 83 -9.31 9.34 45.35
N TYR A 84 -9.24 8.03 45.07
CA TYR A 84 -9.23 6.96 46.06
C TYR A 84 -7.83 6.61 46.61
N GLN A 85 -6.78 7.28 46.13
CA GLN A 85 -5.39 7.16 46.61
C GLN A 85 -4.96 8.36 47.47
N LEU A 86 -5.88 9.28 47.75
CA LEU A 86 -5.67 10.45 48.59
C LEU A 86 -6.36 10.20 49.93
N ASP A 87 -5.60 10.07 51.02
CA ASP A 87 -6.13 9.97 52.40
C ASP A 87 -6.63 11.33 52.90
N ILE A 88 -7.62 11.89 52.19
CA ILE A 88 -8.22 13.21 52.44
C ILE A 88 -8.83 13.27 53.85
N ASP A 89 -9.32 12.14 54.36
CA ASP A 89 -9.94 12.04 55.68
C ASP A 89 -8.93 12.17 56.85
N GLN A 90 -7.61 12.21 56.59
CA GLN A 90 -6.56 12.35 57.61
C GLN A 90 -5.60 13.53 57.41
N GLN A 91 -5.58 14.16 56.22
CA GLN A 91 -4.66 15.28 55.93
C GLN A 91 -5.31 16.65 56.16
N ASN A 92 -4.66 17.51 56.97
CA ASN A 92 -5.04 18.92 57.09
C ASN A 92 -4.86 19.62 55.73
N VAL A 93 -5.97 20.09 55.16
CA VAL A 93 -6.05 20.71 53.81
C VAL A 93 -5.08 21.89 53.62
N GLU A 94 -4.69 22.56 54.70
CA GLU A 94 -3.77 23.71 54.68
C GLU A 94 -2.29 23.34 54.39
N ASN A 95 -1.91 22.06 54.52
CA ASN A 95 -0.53 21.57 54.40
C ASN A 95 -0.27 20.63 53.20
N LEU A 96 -1.18 20.56 52.22
CA LEU A 96 -1.02 19.71 51.03
C LEU A 96 0.15 20.16 50.14
N THR A 97 1.10 19.26 49.90
CA THR A 97 2.24 19.49 48.98
C THR A 97 1.89 19.09 47.54
N GLU A 98 2.75 19.44 46.55
CA GLU A 98 2.58 18.90 45.20
C GLU A 98 2.71 17.37 45.16
N ASP A 99 3.55 16.78 46.01
CA ASP A 99 3.86 15.36 45.96
C ASP A 99 2.82 14.51 46.74
N ASP A 100 1.97 15.16 47.56
CA ASP A 100 0.70 14.58 48.00
C ASP A 100 -0.28 14.40 46.82
N LEU A 101 -0.30 15.33 45.86
CA LEU A 101 -1.29 15.41 44.78
C LEU A 101 -0.87 14.70 43.47
N TYR A 102 0.43 14.52 43.23
CA TYR A 102 0.96 13.99 41.97
C TYR A 102 2.02 12.91 42.20
N ASP A 103 1.91 11.79 41.47
CA ASP A 103 2.99 10.81 41.32
C ASP A 103 3.97 11.31 40.25
N THR A 104 5.27 11.18 40.48
CA THR A 104 6.26 11.29 39.39
C THR A 104 6.41 9.94 38.71
N VAL A 105 6.11 9.88 37.41
CA VAL A 105 6.07 8.64 36.62
C VAL A 105 7.08 8.68 35.48
N SER A 106 7.92 7.66 35.36
CA SER A 106 8.78 7.41 34.20
C SER A 106 7.99 6.83 33.01
N TYR A 107 8.26 7.40 31.83
CA TYR A 107 7.74 6.94 30.54
C TYR A 107 8.86 6.74 29.53
N ILE A 108 8.73 5.76 28.64
CA ILE A 108 9.67 5.58 27.51
C ILE A 108 9.37 6.62 26.42
N ASN A 109 10.31 7.53 26.20
CA ASN A 109 10.24 8.61 25.23
C ASN A 109 10.45 8.07 23.79
N SER A 110 9.39 8.08 22.97
CA SER A 110 9.43 7.58 21.60
C SER A 110 10.32 8.43 20.68
N LYS A 111 10.38 9.75 20.91
CA LYS A 111 11.15 10.69 20.11
C LYS A 111 12.66 10.52 20.32
N GLU A 112 13.09 10.43 21.57
CA GLU A 112 14.51 10.22 21.91
C GLU A 112 14.92 8.76 21.66
N PHE A 113 14.03 7.77 21.83
CA PHE A 113 14.24 6.41 21.36
C PHE A 113 14.48 6.36 19.84
N MET A 114 13.67 7.06 19.03
CA MET A 114 13.84 7.09 17.58
C MET A 114 15.18 7.73 17.18
N LYS A 115 15.61 8.81 17.84
CA LYS A 115 16.93 9.41 17.65
C LYS A 115 18.07 8.43 18.00
N HIS A 116 18.00 7.77 19.16
CA HIS A 116 19.00 6.78 19.56
C HIS A 116 19.06 5.62 18.55
N PHE A 117 17.89 5.12 18.13
CA PHE A 117 17.81 4.07 17.12
C PHE A 117 18.44 4.51 15.80
N GLN A 118 18.03 5.67 15.24
CA GLN A 118 18.48 6.08 13.91
C GLN A 118 19.96 6.52 13.87
N ASN A 119 20.47 7.21 14.90
CA ASN A 119 21.84 7.76 14.90
C ASN A 119 22.88 6.73 15.39
N ILE A 120 22.48 5.73 16.20
CA ILE A 120 23.41 4.78 16.85
C ILE A 120 23.09 3.33 16.52
N VAL A 121 21.89 2.83 16.83
CA VAL A 121 21.57 1.38 16.73
C VAL A 121 21.48 0.91 15.28
N PHE A 122 20.85 1.71 14.41
CA PHE A 122 20.66 1.42 13.01
C PHE A 122 21.99 1.34 12.25
N PRO A 123 22.82 2.40 12.15
CA PRO A 123 24.04 2.36 11.35
C PRO A 123 25.09 1.37 11.88
N ASN A 124 25.20 1.19 13.21
CA ASN A 124 26.30 0.41 13.80
C ASN A 124 25.98 -1.08 14.03
N LYS A 125 24.69 -1.48 14.06
CA LYS A 125 24.28 -2.89 14.25
C LYS A 125 23.30 -3.36 13.18
N VAL A 126 22.13 -2.75 13.10
CA VAL A 126 21.00 -3.29 12.30
C VAL A 126 21.28 -3.21 10.81
N ALA A 127 21.85 -2.11 10.32
CA ALA A 127 22.07 -1.90 8.90
C ALA A 127 23.11 -2.85 8.30
N VAL A 128 24.21 -3.07 9.03
CA VAL A 128 25.27 -4.03 8.66
C VAL A 128 24.69 -5.45 8.58
N ASN A 129 23.92 -5.85 9.59
CA ASN A 129 23.28 -7.18 9.63
C ASN A 129 22.19 -7.38 8.56
N LEU A 130 21.64 -6.30 8.00
CA LEU A 130 20.68 -6.32 6.89
C LEU A 130 21.34 -6.12 5.51
N GLY A 131 22.67 -5.99 5.44
CA GLY A 131 23.41 -5.87 4.17
C GLY A 131 23.37 -4.49 3.52
N PHE A 132 23.13 -3.41 4.27
CA PHE A 132 23.16 -2.05 3.74
C PHE A 132 24.59 -1.51 3.60
N ASP A 133 24.98 -1.11 2.39
CA ASP A 133 26.28 -0.50 2.11
C ASP A 133 26.45 0.88 2.79
N LEU A 134 27.69 1.20 3.17
CA LEU A 134 28.05 2.48 3.82
C LEU A 134 27.66 3.72 2.99
N VAL A 135 27.66 3.62 1.66
CA VAL A 135 27.23 4.70 0.76
C VAL A 135 25.72 4.95 0.90
N ASN A 136 24.91 3.90 0.84
CA ASN A 136 23.47 4.00 0.98
C ASN A 136 23.06 4.43 2.40
N LEU A 137 23.85 4.04 3.41
CA LEU A 137 23.71 4.54 4.78
C LEU A 137 23.96 6.04 4.91
N SER A 138 24.98 6.59 4.24
CA SER A 138 25.20 8.05 4.23
C SER A 138 24.12 8.85 3.49
N LEU A 139 23.33 8.19 2.63
CA LEU A 139 22.18 8.76 1.93
C LEU A 139 20.84 8.47 2.65
N ALA A 140 20.85 7.74 3.76
CA ALA A 140 19.65 7.33 4.48
C ALA A 140 18.92 8.54 5.11
N LYS A 141 17.59 8.49 5.09
CA LYS A 141 16.72 9.58 5.58
C LYS A 141 15.70 9.05 6.59
N SER A 142 15.28 9.89 7.51
CA SER A 142 14.43 9.54 8.66
C SER A 142 13.19 10.44 8.76
N ILE A 143 12.10 9.84 9.25
CA ILE A 143 10.90 10.51 9.79
C ILE A 143 10.52 9.77 11.09
N PRO A 144 9.68 10.33 11.99
CA PRO A 144 9.29 9.62 13.21
C PRO A 144 8.70 8.23 12.90
N GLY A 145 9.29 7.20 13.51
CA GLY A 145 8.92 5.80 13.33
C GLY A 145 9.42 5.11 12.05
N LYS A 146 10.14 5.77 11.14
CA LYS A 146 10.58 5.15 9.87
C LYS A 146 11.89 5.72 9.31
N ILE A 147 12.79 4.83 8.91
CA ILE A 147 14.01 5.12 8.15
C ILE A 147 13.83 4.66 6.70
N PHE A 148 14.32 5.45 5.76
CA PHE A 148 14.43 5.14 4.34
C PHE A 148 15.90 4.91 3.99
N CYS A 149 16.22 3.73 3.46
CA CYS A 149 17.56 3.38 3.01
C CYS A 149 17.47 2.47 1.77
N ASN A 150 18.44 2.56 0.88
CA ASN A 150 18.49 1.74 -0.34
C ASN A 150 19.30 0.47 -0.09
N LEU A 151 18.78 -0.70 -0.45
CA LEU A 151 19.51 -1.97 -0.48
C LEU A 151 20.00 -2.22 -1.91
N ASN A 152 21.27 -2.58 -2.09
CA ASN A 152 21.81 -2.89 -3.43
C ASN A 152 21.56 -4.37 -3.75
N ASP A 153 20.67 -4.62 -4.72
CA ASP A 153 20.45 -5.96 -5.30
C ASP A 153 21.10 -6.04 -6.70
N LYS A 154 21.22 -7.24 -7.24
CA LYS A 154 21.86 -7.53 -8.54
C LYS A 154 21.16 -6.85 -9.73
N ASP A 155 19.85 -6.59 -9.60
CA ASP A 155 19.05 -5.85 -10.58
C ASP A 155 19.02 -4.32 -10.34
N GLY A 156 19.67 -3.82 -9.28
CA GLY A 156 19.81 -2.40 -8.94
C GLY A 156 19.44 -2.05 -7.49
N SER A 157 19.42 -0.74 -7.20
CA SER A 157 18.99 -0.19 -5.91
C SER A 157 17.50 -0.45 -5.65
N VAL A 158 17.19 -1.09 -4.52
CA VAL A 158 15.85 -1.36 -4.02
C VAL A 158 15.58 -0.44 -2.82
N PRO A 159 14.58 0.45 -2.87
CA PRO A 159 14.24 1.32 -1.75
C PRO A 159 13.56 0.52 -0.63
N CYS A 160 14.13 0.57 0.57
CA CYS A 160 13.62 -0.11 1.76
C CYS A 160 13.12 0.89 2.82
N GLU A 161 12.09 0.47 3.55
CA GLU A 161 11.56 1.18 4.72
C GLU A 161 11.85 0.35 5.97
N VAL A 162 12.65 0.88 6.89
CA VAL A 162 13.01 0.23 8.16
C VAL A 162 12.23 0.89 9.29
N ILE A 163 11.43 0.10 9.98
CA ILE A 163 10.53 0.55 11.05
C ILE A 163 10.96 -0.14 12.35
N PRO A 164 11.58 0.57 13.33
CA PRO A 164 11.78 0.02 14.65
C PRO A 164 10.42 -0.17 15.33
N ALA A 165 10.24 -1.31 16.00
CA ALA A 165 8.99 -1.60 16.71
C ALA A 165 9.22 -2.50 17.94
N LEU A 166 8.42 -2.29 18.99
CA LEU A 166 8.41 -3.12 20.20
C LEU A 166 7.18 -4.03 20.20
N PRO A 167 7.29 -5.35 20.48
CA PRO A 167 6.15 -6.24 20.54
C PRO A 167 5.30 -5.99 21.79
N ILE A 168 3.98 -6.05 21.65
CA ILE A 168 3.02 -5.98 22.76
C ILE A 168 1.87 -6.98 22.54
N GLN A 169 1.20 -7.36 23.63
CA GLN A 169 -0.10 -8.05 23.55
C GLN A 169 -1.20 -7.10 23.02
N TRP A 170 -2.36 -7.65 22.66
CA TRP A 170 -3.51 -6.88 22.19
C TRP A 170 -4.00 -5.90 23.27
N PRO A 171 -3.97 -4.57 23.00
CA PRO A 171 -4.46 -3.59 23.95
C PRO A 171 -5.99 -3.64 23.97
N LEU A 172 -6.55 -4.32 24.98
CA LEU A 172 -7.94 -4.75 25.01
C LEU A 172 -8.92 -3.58 24.86
N GLU A 173 -8.72 -2.49 25.60
CA GLU A 173 -9.56 -1.29 25.56
C GLU A 173 -9.76 -0.76 24.12
N GLN A 174 -8.69 -0.63 23.34
CA GLN A 174 -8.73 -0.09 21.98
C GLN A 174 -9.11 -1.12 20.91
N THR A 175 -9.10 -2.42 21.22
CA THR A 175 -9.30 -3.51 20.23
C THR A 175 -10.50 -4.42 20.51
N LEU A 176 -11.20 -4.23 21.64
CA LEU A 176 -12.31 -5.09 22.08
C LEU A 176 -13.38 -5.30 21.00
N GLU A 177 -13.81 -4.25 20.28
CA GLU A 177 -14.83 -4.40 19.23
C GLU A 177 -14.36 -5.36 18.11
N PHE A 178 -13.08 -5.32 17.74
CA PHE A 178 -12.50 -6.24 16.76
C PHE A 178 -12.42 -7.67 17.32
N LEU A 179 -11.89 -7.84 18.54
CA LEU A 179 -11.71 -9.14 19.19
C LEU A 179 -13.05 -9.87 19.46
N MET A 180 -14.15 -9.11 19.55
CA MET A 180 -15.51 -9.62 19.72
C MET A 180 -16.29 -9.79 18.39
N LYS A 181 -15.70 -9.49 17.22
CA LYS A 181 -16.37 -9.70 15.91
C LYS A 181 -16.76 -11.17 15.69
N GLY A 182 -15.89 -12.11 16.08
CA GLY A 182 -16.07 -13.54 15.84
C GLY A 182 -17.22 -14.18 16.62
N GLN A 183 -17.65 -13.56 17.72
CA GLN A 183 -18.75 -14.05 18.56
C GLN A 183 -20.14 -13.53 18.12
N LYS A 184 -20.19 -12.63 17.14
CA LYS A 184 -21.46 -12.10 16.63
C LYS A 184 -22.11 -13.15 15.72
N PRO A 185 -23.38 -13.53 15.94
CA PRO A 185 -24.06 -14.48 15.06
C PRO A 185 -24.14 -13.92 13.64
N PRO A 186 -24.14 -14.79 12.60
CA PRO A 186 -24.24 -14.34 11.22
C PRO A 186 -25.54 -13.57 11.00
N GLU A 187 -25.43 -12.35 10.47
CA GLU A 187 -26.59 -11.63 9.94
C GLU A 187 -27.32 -12.55 8.93
N VAL A 188 -28.64 -12.62 8.98
CA VAL A 188 -29.47 -13.55 8.16
C VAL A 188 -29.21 -13.41 6.64
N ARG A 189 -28.63 -12.29 6.19
CA ARG A 189 -28.24 -12.02 4.80
C ARG A 189 -26.79 -12.42 4.44
N LYS A 190 -25.91 -12.61 5.42
CA LYS A 190 -24.49 -12.95 5.24
C LYS A 190 -24.24 -14.44 5.46
N ARG A 191 -24.11 -15.21 4.36
CA ARG A 191 -23.82 -16.67 4.42
C ARG A 191 -22.40 -17.01 4.88
N TYR A 192 -21.50 -16.03 4.94
CA TYR A 192 -20.11 -16.18 5.36
C TYR A 192 -19.72 -15.02 6.26
N ILE A 193 -19.13 -15.34 7.41
CA ILE A 193 -18.51 -14.38 8.33
C ILE A 193 -17.02 -14.28 7.98
N PHE A 194 -16.48 -13.07 7.91
CA PHE A 194 -15.05 -12.80 7.82
C PHE A 194 -14.71 -11.61 8.73
N PRO A 195 -13.68 -11.71 9.59
CA PRO A 195 -12.89 -12.91 9.89
C PRO A 195 -13.71 -13.94 10.69
N THR A 196 -13.38 -15.23 10.61
CA THR A 196 -14.06 -16.25 11.42
C THR A 196 -13.58 -16.20 12.88
N GLU A 197 -14.33 -16.82 13.80
CA GLU A 197 -13.91 -16.92 15.21
C GLU A 197 -12.55 -17.62 15.37
N SER A 198 -12.30 -18.71 14.63
CA SER A 198 -11.00 -19.38 14.60
C SER A 198 -9.89 -18.43 14.16
N MET A 199 -10.10 -17.66 13.07
CA MET A 199 -9.14 -16.66 12.62
C MET A 199 -8.89 -15.56 13.65
N ILE A 200 -9.92 -15.14 14.40
CA ILE A 200 -9.78 -14.15 15.47
C ILE A 200 -9.03 -14.71 16.69
N ASN A 201 -9.18 -16.00 16.99
CA ASN A 201 -8.44 -16.65 18.07
C ASN A 201 -6.96 -16.88 17.72
N GLU A 202 -6.65 -17.18 16.45
CA GLU A 202 -5.27 -17.14 15.94
C GLU A 202 -4.70 -15.71 16.00
N ILE A 203 -5.47 -14.70 15.57
CA ILE A 203 -5.03 -13.29 15.61
C ILE A 203 -4.75 -12.82 17.04
N LYS A 204 -5.53 -13.25 18.06
CA LYS A 204 -5.26 -12.96 19.48
C LYS A 204 -3.90 -13.48 19.97
N ALA A 205 -3.38 -14.56 19.37
CA ALA A 205 -2.07 -15.13 19.71
C ALA A 205 -0.90 -14.44 18.98
N LEU A 206 -1.18 -13.66 17.94
CA LEU A 206 -0.19 -12.80 17.28
C LEU A 206 0.01 -11.52 18.10
N ASN A 207 1.20 -10.92 18.06
CA ASN A 207 1.48 -9.69 18.78
C ASN A 207 1.09 -8.44 17.95
N CYS A 208 0.54 -7.44 18.64
CA CYS A 208 0.55 -6.06 18.18
C CYS A 208 1.99 -5.51 18.31
N VAL A 209 2.29 -4.39 17.66
CA VAL A 209 3.60 -3.71 17.80
C VAL A 209 3.44 -2.21 18.01
N LEU A 210 4.38 -1.62 18.75
CA LEU A 210 4.48 -0.19 18.99
C LEU A 210 5.61 0.44 18.19
N VAL A 211 5.26 1.42 17.36
CA VAL A 211 6.20 2.20 16.56
C VAL A 211 6.51 3.53 17.28
N PRO A 212 7.78 3.98 17.35
CA PRO A 212 8.18 5.20 18.04
C PRO A 212 7.77 6.45 17.25
N LYS A 213 6.50 6.83 17.39
CA LYS A 213 5.82 7.90 16.68
C LYS A 213 4.62 8.34 17.53
N GLY A 214 4.67 9.57 18.05
CA GLY A 214 3.59 10.16 18.84
C GLY A 214 2.45 10.76 18.00
N TYR A 215 1.43 11.30 18.69
CA TYR A 215 0.27 11.91 18.04
C TYR A 215 0.47 13.42 17.80
N VAL A 216 0.52 13.79 16.51
CA VAL A 216 0.62 15.19 16.07
C VAL A 216 -0.76 15.77 15.82
N ARG A 217 -1.22 16.65 16.71
CA ARG A 217 -2.47 17.42 16.52
C ARG A 217 -2.35 18.44 15.39
N LYS A 218 -3.46 18.70 14.69
CA LYS A 218 -3.57 19.72 13.63
C LYS A 218 -3.60 21.17 14.14
N LYS A 219 -3.88 21.37 15.42
CA LYS A 219 -3.96 22.67 16.10
C LYS A 219 -3.58 22.51 17.57
N GLY A 220 -2.84 23.49 18.10
CA GLY A 220 -2.31 23.47 19.46
C GLY A 220 -1.12 22.52 19.63
N ALA A 221 -0.35 22.71 20.70
CA ALA A 221 0.69 21.76 21.10
C ALA A 221 0.06 20.48 21.68
N HIS A 222 0.67 19.32 21.41
CA HIS A 222 0.40 18.10 22.16
C HIS A 222 1.64 17.77 23.00
N PHE A 223 1.56 18.05 24.30
CA PHE A 223 2.70 17.99 25.21
C PHE A 223 3.23 16.56 25.43
N ASP A 224 2.40 15.54 25.20
CA ASP A 224 2.76 14.12 25.36
C ASP A 224 3.27 13.44 24.07
N ASN A 225 3.35 14.15 22.95
CA ASN A 225 3.75 13.61 21.65
C ASN A 225 5.19 13.04 21.62
N ASP A 226 6.01 13.29 22.65
CA ASP A 226 7.33 12.69 22.82
C ASP A 226 7.32 11.35 23.58
N ILE A 227 6.29 11.06 24.39
CA ILE A 227 6.12 9.80 25.15
C ILE A 227 5.06 8.85 24.55
N GLU A 228 4.40 9.27 23.47
CA GLU A 228 3.38 8.48 22.76
C GLU A 228 3.96 7.54 21.70
N TRP A 229 3.36 6.36 21.60
CA TRP A 229 3.69 5.31 20.63
C TRP A 229 2.45 4.92 19.81
N GLU A 230 2.65 4.60 18.53
CA GLU A 230 1.56 4.19 17.63
C GLU A 230 1.42 2.67 17.58
N ILE A 231 0.19 2.16 17.76
CA ILE A 231 -0.13 0.74 17.61
C ILE A 231 -0.30 0.38 16.13
N HIS A 232 0.40 -0.68 15.72
CA HIS A 232 0.29 -1.35 14.42
C HIS A 232 0.06 -2.86 14.62
N CYS A 233 -0.61 -3.51 13.67
CA CYS A 233 -0.94 -4.95 13.76
C CYS A 233 -0.39 -5.77 12.56
N PRO A 234 0.90 -5.64 12.17
CA PRO A 234 1.40 -6.13 10.90
C PRO A 234 1.36 -7.66 10.75
N GLN A 235 1.46 -8.40 11.86
CA GLN A 235 1.28 -9.86 11.86
C GLN A 235 -0.17 -10.25 11.55
N ALA A 236 -1.14 -9.58 12.17
CA ALA A 236 -2.56 -9.82 11.95
C ALA A 236 -3.03 -9.38 10.55
N GLU A 237 -2.51 -8.25 10.04
CA GLU A 237 -2.67 -7.85 8.64
C GLU A 237 -2.20 -8.96 7.71
N ARG A 238 -0.93 -9.37 7.81
CA ARG A 238 -0.33 -10.38 6.94
C ARG A 238 -1.03 -11.73 7.04
N TYR A 239 -1.50 -12.12 8.23
CA TYR A 239 -2.32 -13.32 8.42
C TYR A 239 -3.62 -13.22 7.61
N LEU A 240 -4.38 -12.13 7.74
CA LEU A 240 -5.60 -11.89 6.97
C LEU A 240 -5.34 -11.79 5.45
N GLU A 241 -4.18 -11.27 5.02
CA GLU A 241 -3.79 -11.25 3.60
C GLU A 241 -3.71 -12.67 3.00
N THR A 242 -3.36 -13.70 3.78
CA THR A 242 -3.30 -15.10 3.28
C THR A 242 -4.66 -15.70 2.92
N PHE A 243 -5.75 -15.15 3.44
CA PHE A 243 -7.12 -15.59 3.15
C PHE A 243 -7.77 -14.82 1.98
N MET A 244 -7.04 -13.95 1.29
CA MET A 244 -7.58 -13.28 0.10
C MET A 244 -7.81 -14.27 -1.05
N SER A 245 -9.03 -14.31 -1.58
CA SER A 245 -9.33 -14.94 -2.86
C SER A 245 -8.64 -14.21 -4.02
N HIS A 246 -8.40 -14.90 -5.13
CA HIS A 246 -7.74 -14.32 -6.31
C HIS A 246 -8.43 -13.03 -6.82
N ALA A 247 -9.76 -12.92 -6.70
CA ALA A 247 -10.50 -11.71 -7.04
C ALA A 247 -10.13 -10.53 -6.13
N GLN A 248 -10.06 -10.75 -4.81
CA GLN A 248 -9.66 -9.76 -3.81
C GLN A 248 -8.21 -9.31 -4.04
N THR A 249 -7.28 -10.25 -4.24
CA THR A 249 -5.87 -9.95 -4.56
C THR A 249 -5.75 -9.14 -5.86
N LYS A 250 -6.49 -9.50 -6.92
CA LYS A 250 -6.51 -8.73 -8.18
C LYS A 250 -7.00 -7.30 -7.94
N SER A 251 -8.09 -7.10 -7.20
CA SER A 251 -8.58 -5.75 -6.87
C SER A 251 -7.57 -4.92 -6.06
N PHE A 252 -6.85 -5.52 -5.12
CA PHE A 252 -5.78 -4.86 -4.38
C PHE A 252 -4.64 -4.41 -5.31
N LEU A 253 -4.18 -5.29 -6.20
CA LEU A 253 -3.12 -4.96 -7.17
C LEU A 253 -3.53 -3.82 -8.11
N PHE A 254 -4.78 -3.78 -8.60
CA PHE A 254 -5.29 -2.65 -9.39
C PHE A 254 -5.31 -1.34 -8.60
N LEU A 255 -5.71 -1.34 -7.33
CA LEU A 255 -5.65 -0.15 -6.47
C LEU A 255 -4.20 0.32 -6.26
N LEU A 256 -3.25 -0.61 -6.14
CA LEU A 256 -1.82 -0.29 -6.06
C LEU A 256 -1.27 0.29 -7.37
N THR A 257 -1.63 -0.20 -8.56
CA THR A 257 -1.12 0.39 -9.82
C THR A 257 -1.64 1.82 -10.04
N ILE A 258 -2.91 2.08 -9.68
CA ILE A 258 -3.49 3.44 -9.69
C ILE A 258 -2.72 4.35 -8.71
N HIS A 259 -2.52 3.89 -7.48
CA HIS A 259 -1.80 4.63 -6.44
C HIS A 259 -0.36 4.99 -6.86
N LYS A 260 0.41 3.98 -7.28
CA LYS A 260 1.81 4.15 -7.70
C LYS A 260 1.97 4.98 -8.99
N THR A 261 0.97 4.99 -9.88
CA THR A 261 1.01 5.76 -11.14
C THR A 261 0.57 7.22 -10.96
N TYR A 262 -0.46 7.49 -10.16
CA TYR A 262 -1.16 8.80 -10.17
C TYR A 262 -1.15 9.55 -8.84
N ILE A 263 -0.93 8.87 -7.71
CA ILE A 263 -1.05 9.44 -6.37
C ILE A 263 0.34 9.59 -5.74
N GLU A 264 1.06 8.49 -5.52
CA GLU A 264 2.39 8.51 -4.88
C GLU A 264 3.38 9.49 -5.54
N PRO A 265 3.52 9.58 -6.88
CA PRO A 265 4.47 10.51 -7.50
C PRO A 265 4.18 11.99 -7.23
N LYS A 266 2.95 12.34 -6.81
CA LYS A 266 2.52 13.73 -6.55
C LYS A 266 2.29 14.04 -5.07
N THR A 267 2.09 13.02 -4.23
CA THR A 267 1.85 13.21 -2.79
C THR A 267 2.99 12.71 -1.92
N LEU A 268 3.87 11.86 -2.44
CA LEU A 268 4.94 11.17 -1.71
C LEU A 268 4.38 10.57 -0.39
N GLN A 269 5.18 10.60 0.69
CA GLN A 269 4.81 10.11 2.02
C GLN A 269 3.77 11.00 2.75
N PHE A 270 3.33 12.11 2.15
CA PHE A 270 2.40 13.05 2.79
C PHE A 270 0.92 12.74 2.53
N GLY A 271 0.61 11.98 1.48
CA GLY A 271 -0.76 11.74 1.02
C GLY A 271 -1.33 10.38 1.40
N LEU A 272 -1.94 9.72 0.42
CA LEU A 272 -2.45 8.37 0.57
C LEU A 272 -1.28 7.38 0.49
N LEU A 273 -1.22 6.43 1.43
CA LEU A 273 -0.22 5.36 1.49
C LEU A 273 -0.88 4.00 1.20
N THR A 274 -0.07 2.97 0.96
CA THR A 274 -0.52 1.60 0.66
C THR A 274 -1.24 0.95 1.85
N GLU A 275 -0.84 1.26 3.09
CA GLU A 275 -1.50 0.84 4.33
C GLU A 275 -2.99 1.26 4.36
N HIS A 276 -3.34 2.46 3.88
CA HIS A 276 -4.73 2.90 3.81
C HIS A 276 -5.57 2.07 2.82
N ILE A 277 -4.95 1.62 1.73
CA ILE A 277 -5.60 0.81 0.68
C ILE A 277 -5.88 -0.59 1.23
N ARG A 278 -4.90 -1.21 1.91
CA ARG A 278 -5.10 -2.49 2.60
C ARG A 278 -6.19 -2.38 3.65
N ASN A 279 -6.09 -1.39 4.54
CA ASN A 279 -7.05 -1.18 5.64
C ASN A 279 -8.49 -1.00 5.14
N PHE A 280 -8.68 -0.21 4.08
CA PHE A 280 -9.98 -0.07 3.43
C PHE A 280 -10.48 -1.39 2.82
N LEU A 281 -9.61 -2.17 2.17
CA LEU A 281 -9.99 -3.45 1.57
C LEU A 281 -10.37 -4.51 2.61
N LEU A 282 -9.73 -4.54 3.79
CA LEU A 282 -10.15 -5.43 4.88
C LEU A 282 -11.61 -5.18 5.30
N TRP A 283 -12.05 -3.90 5.33
CA TRP A 283 -13.46 -3.56 5.53
C TRP A 283 -14.37 -4.01 4.37
N GLU A 284 -13.94 -3.89 3.10
CA GLU A 284 -14.69 -4.42 1.94
C GLU A 284 -14.80 -5.96 1.96
N TYR A 285 -13.80 -6.65 2.50
CA TYR A 285 -13.81 -8.12 2.67
C TYR A 285 -14.78 -8.54 3.78
N GLU A 286 -14.76 -7.88 4.93
CA GLU A 286 -15.73 -8.10 6.03
C GLU A 286 -17.17 -7.71 5.66
N ALA A 287 -17.34 -6.70 4.81
CA ALA A 287 -18.65 -6.27 4.35
C ALA A 287 -19.38 -7.40 3.60
N ASN A 288 -18.73 -8.02 2.61
CA ASN A 288 -19.28 -9.13 1.83
C ASN A 288 -18.18 -10.08 1.30
N TYR A 289 -17.68 -10.98 2.14
CA TYR A 289 -16.52 -11.84 1.80
C TYR A 289 -16.74 -12.77 0.59
N SER A 290 -17.98 -13.21 0.33
CA SER A 290 -18.31 -14.06 -0.82
C SER A 290 -18.68 -13.30 -2.10
N ASP A 291 -18.89 -11.98 -2.05
CA ASP A 291 -19.28 -11.16 -3.22
C ASP A 291 -18.04 -10.73 -4.04
N TRP A 292 -17.25 -11.70 -4.49
CA TRP A 292 -16.04 -11.45 -5.29
C TRP A 292 -16.03 -12.30 -6.58
N PRO A 293 -17.08 -12.21 -7.41
CA PRO A 293 -17.19 -12.99 -8.65
C PRO A 293 -16.14 -12.60 -9.69
N GLU A 294 -15.22 -13.51 -10.03
CA GLU A 294 -14.18 -13.24 -11.04
C GLU A 294 -14.76 -12.78 -12.38
N HIS A 295 -15.88 -13.39 -12.81
CA HIS A 295 -16.57 -13.06 -14.07
C HIS A 295 -17.26 -11.68 -14.08
N ARG A 296 -17.31 -10.97 -12.94
CA ARG A 296 -17.81 -9.58 -12.79
C ARG A 296 -16.81 -8.69 -12.05
N LEU A 297 -15.53 -9.07 -12.03
CA LEU A 297 -14.47 -8.38 -11.29
C LEU A 297 -14.35 -6.89 -11.64
N GLY A 298 -14.58 -6.52 -12.91
CA GLY A 298 -14.62 -5.12 -13.33
C GLY A 298 -15.72 -4.31 -12.64
N THR A 299 -16.94 -4.84 -12.55
CA THR A 299 -18.06 -4.21 -11.83
C THR A 299 -17.76 -4.08 -10.34
N LYS A 300 -17.18 -5.13 -9.73
CA LYS A 300 -16.79 -5.11 -8.31
C LYS A 300 -15.71 -4.06 -8.04
N LEU A 301 -14.66 -3.99 -8.88
CA LEU A 301 -13.60 -2.99 -8.81
C LEU A 301 -14.14 -1.55 -8.93
N MET A 302 -15.08 -1.29 -9.85
CA MET A 302 -15.71 0.03 -9.98
C MET A 302 -16.54 0.44 -8.75
N ASN A 303 -17.15 -0.52 -8.05
CA ASN A 303 -17.85 -0.25 -6.79
C ASN A 303 -16.86 0.04 -5.64
N ILE A 304 -15.80 -0.75 -5.53
CA ILE A 304 -14.71 -0.54 -4.55
C ILE A 304 -14.09 0.85 -4.72
N LEU A 305 -13.83 1.28 -5.97
CA LEU A 305 -13.30 2.61 -6.27
C LEU A 305 -14.26 3.74 -5.87
N LYS A 306 -15.59 3.57 -6.04
CA LYS A 306 -16.60 4.52 -5.56
C LYS A 306 -16.65 4.59 -4.02
N ASN A 307 -16.61 3.44 -3.35
CA ASN A 307 -16.62 3.35 -1.90
C ASN A 307 -15.37 4.03 -1.31
N PHE A 308 -14.18 3.76 -1.86
CA PHE A 308 -12.94 4.37 -1.41
C PHE A 308 -12.93 5.89 -1.64
N ASN A 309 -13.38 6.34 -2.81
CA ASN A 309 -13.54 7.76 -3.10
C ASN A 309 -14.52 8.45 -2.13
N THR A 310 -15.54 7.74 -1.65
CA THR A 310 -16.48 8.23 -0.62
C THR A 310 -15.82 8.39 0.74
N HIS A 311 -14.94 7.46 1.16
CA HIS A 311 -14.13 7.61 2.39
C HIS A 311 -13.15 8.79 2.30
N ILE A 312 -12.50 8.96 1.15
CA ILE A 312 -11.56 10.07 0.89
C ILE A 312 -12.31 11.41 0.92
N ALA A 313 -13.47 11.51 0.27
CA ALA A 313 -14.32 12.71 0.30
C ALA A 313 -14.79 13.06 1.72
N LYS A 314 -15.14 12.06 2.54
CA LYS A 314 -15.45 12.24 3.97
C LYS A 314 -14.23 12.56 4.84
N SER A 315 -13.00 12.41 4.33
CA SER A 315 -11.74 12.49 5.10
C SER A 315 -11.72 11.57 6.32
N HIS A 316 -12.39 10.42 6.23
CA HIS A 316 -12.56 9.47 7.33
C HIS A 316 -12.50 8.02 6.85
N LEU A 317 -11.52 7.27 7.37
CA LEU A 317 -11.33 5.84 7.18
C LEU A 317 -10.91 5.24 8.54
N PRO A 318 -11.76 4.46 9.23
CA PRO A 318 -11.39 3.82 10.48
C PRO A 318 -10.35 2.71 10.25
N ASP A 319 -9.37 2.61 11.15
CA ASP A 319 -8.47 1.45 11.25
C ASP A 319 -9.30 0.17 11.50
N TYR A 320 -8.89 -0.93 10.87
CA TYR A 320 -9.63 -2.19 10.83
C TYR A 320 -9.66 -2.92 12.19
N PHE A 321 -8.63 -2.70 13.00
CA PHE A 321 -8.47 -3.29 14.34
C PHE A 321 -8.85 -2.29 15.44
N ILE A 322 -8.53 -1.01 15.26
CA ILE A 322 -8.78 0.08 16.21
C ILE A 322 -9.74 1.10 15.58
N LYS A 323 -11.03 0.78 15.53
CA LYS A 323 -12.08 1.53 14.80
C LYS A 323 -12.11 3.05 15.06
N GLU A 324 -11.70 3.49 16.24
CA GLU A 324 -11.64 4.91 16.62
C GLU A 324 -10.50 5.69 15.91
N LYS A 325 -9.41 5.00 15.54
CA LYS A 325 -8.25 5.58 14.84
C LYS A 325 -8.62 5.88 13.39
N ASN A 326 -8.78 7.16 13.06
CA ASN A 326 -9.00 7.59 11.68
C ASN A 326 -7.67 7.66 10.90
N MET A 327 -7.44 6.71 9.99
CA MET A 327 -6.24 6.64 9.14
C MET A 327 -6.05 7.89 8.27
N PHE A 328 -7.13 8.61 7.93
CA PHE A 328 -7.07 9.86 7.16
C PHE A 328 -6.86 11.11 8.02
N GLU A 329 -6.71 10.97 9.34
CA GLU A 329 -6.55 12.13 10.21
C GLU A 329 -5.26 12.92 9.88
N ASN A 330 -4.10 12.26 9.88
CA ASN A 330 -2.81 12.93 9.72
C ASN A 330 -2.39 13.09 8.24
N ILE A 331 -3.36 13.34 7.37
CA ILE A 331 -3.17 13.58 5.93
C ILE A 331 -3.69 14.99 5.58
N PRO A 332 -2.84 15.90 5.05
CA PRO A 332 -3.28 17.20 4.58
C PRO A 332 -4.39 17.13 3.53
N LYS A 333 -5.48 17.89 3.74
CA LYS A 333 -6.66 17.93 2.85
C LYS A 333 -6.31 18.20 1.37
N LYS A 334 -5.20 18.87 1.07
CA LYS A 334 -4.68 19.06 -0.31
C LYS A 334 -4.37 17.73 -1.01
N TYR A 335 -3.76 16.77 -0.31
CA TYR A 335 -3.41 15.45 -0.86
C TYR A 335 -4.61 14.51 -0.92
N LEU A 336 -5.54 14.58 0.04
CA LEU A 336 -6.83 13.87 -0.05
C LEU A 336 -7.65 14.33 -1.25
N ARG A 337 -7.74 15.65 -1.50
CA ARG A 337 -8.39 16.21 -2.71
C ARG A 337 -7.71 15.78 -4.01
N HIS A 338 -6.37 15.68 -4.04
CA HIS A 338 -5.66 15.12 -5.20
C HIS A 338 -6.03 13.65 -5.44
N ALA A 339 -6.00 12.81 -4.40
CA ALA A 339 -6.42 11.42 -4.50
C ALA A 339 -7.89 11.28 -4.94
N GLN A 340 -8.79 12.10 -4.40
CA GLN A 340 -10.20 12.17 -4.78
C GLN A 340 -10.36 12.51 -6.28
N LYS A 341 -9.62 13.51 -6.78
CA LYS A 341 -9.61 13.87 -8.21
C LYS A 341 -9.12 12.71 -9.08
N VAL A 342 -8.03 12.06 -8.70
CA VAL A 342 -7.51 10.88 -9.40
C VAL A 342 -8.55 9.76 -9.46
N PHE A 343 -9.20 9.43 -8.34
CA PHE A 343 -10.24 8.39 -8.33
C PHE A 343 -11.48 8.79 -9.13
N HIS A 344 -11.83 10.07 -9.18
CA HIS A 344 -12.90 10.56 -10.06
C HIS A 344 -12.53 10.38 -11.55
N GLU A 345 -11.35 10.83 -11.98
CA GLU A 345 -10.85 10.64 -13.36
C GLU A 345 -10.72 9.15 -13.76
N VAL A 346 -10.45 8.26 -12.80
CA VAL A 346 -10.43 6.80 -12.99
C VAL A 346 -11.85 6.24 -13.10
N LEU A 347 -12.83 6.79 -12.41
CA LEU A 347 -14.23 6.38 -12.53
C LEU A 347 -14.87 6.87 -13.85
N GLU A 348 -14.37 7.98 -14.43
CA GLU A 348 -14.78 8.50 -15.73
C GLU A 348 -14.21 7.68 -16.90
N SER A 349 -12.89 7.40 -16.92
CA SER A 349 -12.23 6.60 -17.98
C SER A 349 -11.37 5.47 -17.40
N PRO A 350 -12.01 4.41 -16.84
CA PRO A 350 -11.29 3.34 -16.13
C PRO A 350 -10.34 2.57 -17.04
N VAL A 351 -10.77 2.23 -18.27
CA VAL A 351 -9.98 1.39 -19.19
C VAL A 351 -8.63 2.03 -19.53
N MET A 352 -8.62 3.30 -19.96
CA MET A 352 -7.36 3.97 -20.33
C MET A 352 -6.49 4.30 -19.12
N LYS A 353 -7.09 4.63 -17.97
CA LYS A 353 -6.33 4.83 -16.71
C LYS A 353 -5.71 3.51 -16.23
N PHE A 354 -6.41 2.39 -16.37
CA PHE A 354 -5.85 1.07 -16.07
C PHE A 354 -4.73 0.70 -17.04
N ILE A 355 -4.92 0.81 -18.36
CA ILE A 355 -3.87 0.54 -19.37
C ILE A 355 -2.61 1.37 -19.10
N LYS A 356 -2.74 2.69 -18.87
CA LYS A 356 -1.59 3.54 -18.51
C LYS A 356 -0.95 3.14 -17.17
N SER A 357 -1.72 2.69 -16.17
CA SER A 357 -1.16 2.20 -14.91
C SER A 357 -0.44 0.85 -15.02
N LEU A 358 -0.92 -0.04 -15.90
CA LEU A 358 -0.37 -1.38 -16.09
C LEU A 358 0.88 -1.37 -16.99
N ARG A 359 0.96 -0.46 -17.98
CA ARG A 359 2.17 -0.22 -18.79
C ARG A 359 3.40 0.19 -17.95
N ASN A 360 3.18 0.70 -16.73
CA ASN A 360 4.25 1.05 -15.78
C ASN A 360 4.78 -0.16 -14.97
N LEU A 361 4.15 -1.34 -15.06
CA LEU A 361 4.60 -2.53 -14.33
C LEU A 361 5.96 -3.01 -14.83
N ARG A 362 6.93 -3.09 -13.90
CA ARG A 362 8.24 -3.69 -14.16
C ARG A 362 8.16 -5.20 -13.94
N TYR A 363 8.22 -5.98 -15.01
CA TYR A 363 8.45 -7.42 -14.93
C TYR A 363 9.87 -7.68 -14.39
N THR A 364 10.01 -8.63 -13.45
CA THR A 364 11.31 -9.03 -12.89
C THR A 364 12.24 -9.50 -14.01
N ARG A 365 13.45 -8.94 -14.08
CA ARG A 365 14.43 -9.26 -15.12
C ARG A 365 14.98 -10.69 -14.93
N GLY A 366 15.54 -11.26 -15.99
CA GLY A 366 16.13 -12.60 -15.98
C GLY A 366 15.17 -13.79 -15.78
N ARG A 367 13.90 -13.57 -15.39
CA ARG A 367 12.88 -14.62 -15.18
C ARG A 367 11.50 -14.20 -15.68
N PHE A 368 11.38 -13.95 -16.99
CA PHE A 368 10.09 -13.69 -17.63
C PHE A 368 9.24 -14.95 -17.71
N PHE A 369 8.55 -15.25 -16.60
CA PHE A 369 7.64 -16.39 -16.43
C PHE A 369 6.48 -16.38 -17.46
N TYR A 370 6.05 -15.18 -17.87
CA TYR A 370 5.15 -14.95 -18.99
C TYR A 370 5.70 -13.86 -19.92
N HIS A 371 5.24 -13.88 -21.17
CA HIS A 371 5.51 -12.80 -22.11
C HIS A 371 4.90 -11.48 -21.59
N PRO A 372 5.59 -10.33 -21.68
CA PRO A 372 5.02 -9.04 -21.33
C PRO A 372 3.76 -8.74 -22.15
N PHE A 373 2.66 -8.41 -21.48
CA PHE A 373 1.41 -8.09 -22.15
C PHE A 373 1.53 -6.76 -22.92
N ASP A 374 1.17 -6.75 -24.21
CA ASP A 374 1.29 -5.57 -25.08
C ASP A 374 0.13 -4.58 -24.87
N PHE A 375 0.34 -3.68 -23.90
CA PHE A 375 -0.57 -2.56 -23.62
C PHE A 375 -0.63 -1.52 -24.74
N GLU A 376 0.34 -1.48 -25.65
CA GLU A 376 0.41 -0.51 -26.75
C GLU A 376 -0.44 -0.99 -27.94
N GLN A 377 -0.31 -2.25 -28.33
CA GLN A 377 -1.22 -2.89 -29.28
C GLN A 377 -2.68 -2.88 -28.79
N LEU A 378 -2.94 -3.13 -27.50
CA LEU A 378 -4.30 -3.03 -26.94
C LEU A 378 -4.86 -1.60 -27.05
N HIS A 379 -4.06 -0.59 -26.69
CA HIS A 379 -4.44 0.82 -26.80
C HIS A 379 -4.78 1.21 -28.25
N ASP A 380 -3.95 0.76 -29.21
CA ASP A 380 -4.14 0.99 -30.63
C ASP A 380 -5.43 0.34 -31.18
N ILE A 381 -5.76 -0.88 -30.75
CA ILE A 381 -6.99 -1.60 -31.11
C ILE A 381 -8.24 -0.87 -30.58
N LEU A 382 -8.17 -0.27 -29.39
CA LEU A 382 -9.29 0.44 -28.79
C LEU A 382 -9.56 1.80 -29.48
N ILE A 383 -8.50 2.53 -29.83
CA ILE A 383 -8.62 3.90 -30.38
C ILE A 383 -8.96 3.92 -31.87
N LYS A 384 -8.29 3.11 -32.70
CA LYS A 384 -8.50 3.12 -34.16
C LYS A 384 -9.91 2.62 -34.49
N SER A 385 -10.59 3.24 -35.46
CA SER A 385 -11.85 2.68 -35.96
C SER A 385 -11.59 1.39 -36.75
N GLY A 386 -12.61 0.52 -36.87
CA GLY A 386 -12.48 -0.75 -37.59
C GLY A 386 -11.84 -0.61 -38.98
N MET A 387 -12.25 0.39 -39.76
CA MET A 387 -11.78 0.62 -41.13
C MET A 387 -10.40 1.28 -41.22
N GLU A 388 -10.09 2.29 -40.38
CA GLU A 388 -8.73 2.86 -40.24
C GLU A 388 -7.70 1.75 -39.98
N SER A 389 -8.10 0.77 -39.15
CA SER A 389 -7.23 -0.34 -38.75
C SER A 389 -6.89 -1.31 -39.88
N THR A 390 -7.57 -1.23 -41.03
CA THR A 390 -7.34 -2.05 -42.23
C THR A 390 -6.72 -1.28 -43.40
N ASN A 391 -6.90 0.04 -43.47
CA ASN A 391 -6.22 0.87 -44.47
C ASN A 391 -5.99 2.30 -43.93
N PRO A 392 -4.74 2.72 -43.66
CA PRO A 392 -4.44 4.05 -43.12
C PRO A 392 -4.65 5.20 -44.11
N GLN A 393 -4.99 4.92 -45.38
CA GLN A 393 -5.40 5.94 -46.36
C GLN A 393 -6.85 6.44 -46.14
N ILE A 394 -7.68 5.71 -45.38
CA ILE A 394 -9.09 6.09 -45.15
C ILE A 394 -9.20 7.10 -43.98
N ILE A 395 -8.56 8.27 -44.15
CA ILE A 395 -8.70 9.41 -43.24
C ILE A 395 -9.88 10.26 -43.70
N SER A 396 -11.09 9.79 -43.43
CA SER A 396 -12.34 10.46 -43.82
C SER A 396 -12.72 11.62 -42.88
N ASP A 397 -12.08 12.78 -43.06
CA ASP A 397 -12.47 14.16 -42.67
C ASP A 397 -12.90 14.50 -41.22
N SER A 398 -13.13 13.52 -40.35
CA SER A 398 -13.75 13.69 -39.03
C SER A 398 -12.81 14.22 -37.94
N SER A 399 -11.50 14.30 -38.21
CA SER A 399 -10.48 14.82 -37.29
C SER A 399 -10.15 16.31 -37.47
N ILE A 400 -10.89 17.05 -38.31
CA ILE A 400 -10.70 18.50 -38.50
C ILE A 400 -11.69 19.26 -37.61
N PRO A 401 -11.24 20.05 -36.61
CA PRO A 401 -12.15 20.88 -35.82
C PRO A 401 -12.86 21.92 -36.71
N PRO A 402 -14.19 22.13 -36.57
CA PRO A 402 -14.99 22.93 -37.51
C PRO A 402 -14.58 24.41 -37.61
N ASN A 403 -13.77 24.91 -36.66
CA ASN A 403 -13.25 26.28 -36.63
C ASN A 403 -12.03 26.54 -37.54
N TYR A 404 -11.51 25.56 -38.26
CA TYR A 404 -10.39 25.76 -39.22
C TYR A 404 -10.82 26.13 -40.65
N LYS A 405 -12.08 26.51 -40.87
CA LYS A 405 -12.46 27.28 -42.06
C LYS A 405 -11.72 28.63 -42.05
N LYS A 406 -10.68 28.76 -42.87
CA LYS A 406 -9.97 30.04 -43.12
C LYS A 406 -11.01 31.12 -43.43
N LYS A 407 -11.21 32.09 -42.53
CA LYS A 407 -12.03 33.28 -42.82
C LYS A 407 -11.38 34.02 -43.99
N ARG A 408 -12.05 34.00 -45.14
CA ARG A 408 -11.73 34.89 -46.26
C ARG A 408 -12.27 36.27 -45.88
N TYR A 409 -11.37 37.17 -45.51
CA TYR A 409 -11.68 38.58 -45.37
C TYR A 409 -11.73 39.17 -46.79
N TYR A 410 -12.78 39.94 -47.10
CA TYR A 410 -12.92 40.63 -48.39
C TYR A 410 -12.17 41.97 -48.43
N ASP A 411 -11.64 42.41 -47.28
CA ASP A 411 -10.91 43.65 -47.09
C ASP A 411 -9.50 43.37 -46.52
N SER A 412 -8.52 44.08 -47.07
CA SER A 412 -7.10 43.96 -46.71
C SER A 412 -6.78 44.48 -45.30
N ASP A 413 -7.47 45.53 -44.85
CA ASP A 413 -7.15 46.19 -43.56
C ASP A 413 -7.63 45.37 -42.35
N THR A 414 -8.80 44.74 -42.44
CA THR A 414 -9.26 43.76 -41.46
C THR A 414 -8.36 42.53 -41.42
N GLN A 415 -7.87 42.05 -42.57
CA GLN A 415 -6.88 40.96 -42.62
C GLN A 415 -5.55 41.36 -41.94
N LEU A 416 -5.05 42.58 -42.18
CA LEU A 416 -3.79 43.07 -41.61
C LEU A 416 -3.88 43.26 -40.08
N LYS A 417 -5.03 43.72 -39.56
CA LYS A 417 -5.31 43.81 -38.11
C LYS A 417 -5.29 42.43 -37.45
N TYR A 418 -5.98 41.45 -38.03
CA TYR A 418 -6.02 40.07 -37.51
C TYR A 418 -4.63 39.41 -37.45
N ILE A 419 -3.79 39.62 -38.47
CA ILE A 419 -2.40 39.11 -38.49
C ILE A 419 -1.53 39.76 -37.41
N LYS A 420 -1.69 41.07 -37.15
CA LYS A 420 -0.99 41.76 -36.06
C LYS A 420 -1.43 41.26 -34.68
N GLU A 421 -2.72 40.96 -34.51
CA GLU A 421 -3.25 40.42 -33.24
C GLU A 421 -2.74 38.99 -32.96
N MET A 422 -2.76 38.11 -33.97
CA MET A 422 -2.18 36.76 -33.86
C MET A 422 -0.72 36.80 -33.40
N LYS A 423 0.13 37.60 -34.07
CA LYS A 423 1.55 37.74 -33.70
C LYS A 423 1.77 38.32 -32.30
N ARG A 424 0.83 39.12 -31.78
CA ARG A 424 0.86 39.59 -30.38
C ARG A 424 0.51 38.46 -29.40
N ARG A 425 -0.49 37.64 -29.74
CA ARG A 425 -0.97 36.53 -28.92
C ARG A 425 0.06 35.40 -28.81
N GLU A 426 0.75 35.08 -29.90
CA GLU A 426 1.85 34.09 -29.92
C GLU A 426 3.01 34.49 -29.01
N ARG A 427 3.43 35.76 -29.04
CA ARG A 427 4.52 36.27 -28.18
C ARG A 427 4.22 36.14 -26.68
N ILE A 428 2.99 36.42 -26.27
CA ILE A 428 2.55 36.24 -24.86
C ILE A 428 2.58 34.75 -24.47
N LEU A 429 2.16 33.87 -25.39
CA LEU A 429 2.16 32.42 -25.18
C LEU A 429 3.58 31.84 -25.07
N HIS A 430 4.54 32.40 -25.82
CA HIS A 430 5.97 32.07 -25.72
C HIS A 430 6.53 32.45 -24.35
N GLN A 431 6.34 33.71 -23.93
CA GLN A 431 6.81 34.21 -22.63
C GLN A 431 6.21 33.43 -21.42
N MET A 432 5.00 32.88 -21.57
CA MET A 432 4.41 32.01 -20.54
C MET A 432 4.98 30.58 -20.51
N ARG A 433 5.61 30.09 -21.59
CA ARG A 433 6.38 28.83 -21.57
C ARG A 433 7.74 29.04 -20.94
N GLU A 434 8.48 30.05 -21.39
CA GLU A 434 9.82 30.38 -20.87
C GLU A 434 9.83 30.62 -19.36
N LYS A 435 8.75 31.22 -18.81
CA LYS A 435 8.57 31.33 -17.35
C LYS A 435 8.35 29.98 -16.66
N LYS A 436 7.52 29.10 -17.23
CA LYS A 436 7.25 27.76 -16.67
C LYS A 436 8.44 26.81 -16.75
N GLU A 437 9.27 26.96 -17.76
CA GLU A 437 10.52 26.22 -17.92
C GLU A 437 11.52 26.67 -16.84
N LYS A 438 11.68 27.98 -16.64
CA LYS A 438 12.50 28.53 -15.53
C LYS A 438 11.94 28.25 -14.13
N GLU A 439 10.63 28.09 -13.98
CA GLU A 439 10.01 27.60 -12.73
C GLU A 439 10.27 26.10 -12.49
N LYS A 440 10.51 25.29 -13.53
CA LYS A 440 10.96 23.89 -13.38
C LYS A 440 12.45 23.82 -12.99
N GLU A 441 13.31 24.57 -13.68
CA GLU A 441 14.78 24.53 -13.48
C GLU A 441 15.22 24.90 -12.05
N ASN A 442 14.41 25.65 -11.30
CA ASN A 442 14.69 26.04 -9.92
C ASN A 442 14.25 25.02 -8.84
N LEU A 443 13.70 23.87 -9.23
CA LEU A 443 13.35 22.77 -8.32
C LEU A 443 14.39 21.65 -8.43
N SER A 444 15.24 21.52 -7.41
CA SER A 444 16.30 20.50 -7.37
C SER A 444 15.74 19.07 -7.48
N GLU A 445 16.25 18.32 -8.44
CA GLU A 445 15.71 17.03 -8.86
C GLU A 445 15.87 15.93 -7.80
N PRO A 446 14.77 15.31 -7.33
CA PRO A 446 14.83 14.04 -6.61
C PRO A 446 14.79 12.89 -7.63
N GLU A 447 15.92 12.18 -7.77
CA GLU A 447 16.14 10.92 -8.54
C GLU A 447 15.02 10.53 -9.52
N GLU A 448 15.22 10.75 -10.83
CA GLU A 448 14.22 10.56 -11.88
C GLU A 448 13.53 9.18 -11.85
N ARG A 449 12.36 9.12 -11.20
CA ARG A 449 11.38 8.05 -11.40
C ARG A 449 10.73 8.22 -12.77
N ARG A 450 11.48 7.84 -13.83
CA ARG A 450 11.11 7.78 -15.27
C ARG A 450 9.68 8.25 -15.54
N GLU A 451 9.52 9.47 -16.06
CA GLU A 451 8.21 10.01 -16.42
C GLU A 451 7.41 9.03 -17.30
N SER A 452 6.10 8.96 -17.08
CA SER A 452 5.25 7.99 -17.79
C SER A 452 5.30 8.27 -19.30
N ILE A 453 5.64 7.27 -20.11
CA ILE A 453 5.71 7.39 -21.58
C ILE A 453 4.34 7.84 -22.11
N ASP A 454 4.23 9.13 -22.43
CA ASP A 454 2.94 9.82 -22.49
C ASP A 454 2.25 9.73 -23.86
N SER A 455 2.37 8.56 -24.51
CA SER A 455 1.77 8.25 -25.81
C SER A 455 0.31 7.76 -25.75
N ILE A 456 -0.25 7.60 -24.54
CA ILE A 456 -1.63 7.15 -24.35
C ILE A 456 -2.59 8.35 -24.42
N LYS A 457 -3.42 8.40 -25.47
CA LYS A 457 -4.49 9.39 -25.58
C LYS A 457 -5.57 9.04 -24.57
N MET A 458 -5.77 9.90 -23.58
CA MET A 458 -6.73 9.66 -22.49
C MET A 458 -8.18 9.91 -22.90
N ASP A 459 -8.41 10.60 -24.01
CA ASP A 459 -9.72 11.12 -24.47
C ASP A 459 -10.64 10.04 -25.10
N TRP A 460 -10.27 8.77 -24.98
CA TRP A 460 -11.08 7.66 -25.45
C TRP A 460 -12.32 7.46 -24.57
N THR A 461 -13.48 7.40 -25.21
CA THR A 461 -14.73 6.94 -24.60
C THR A 461 -15.09 5.58 -25.17
N CYS A 462 -15.73 4.72 -24.37
CA CYS A 462 -16.14 3.41 -24.84
C CYS A 462 -17.35 3.54 -25.77
N ASP A 463 -17.18 3.18 -27.04
CA ASP A 463 -18.29 2.99 -27.97
C ASP A 463 -19.35 2.06 -27.32
N LYS A 464 -20.64 2.39 -27.43
CA LYS A 464 -21.72 1.56 -26.85
C LYS A 464 -21.77 0.15 -27.46
N GLN A 465 -21.29 0.00 -28.69
CA GLN A 465 -21.08 -1.25 -29.39
C GLN A 465 -19.82 -1.09 -30.25
N PHE A 466 -18.88 -2.04 -30.19
CA PHE A 466 -17.75 -2.08 -31.12
C PHE A 466 -18.18 -2.66 -32.46
N ASP A 467 -17.58 -2.17 -33.56
CA ASP A 467 -17.76 -2.74 -34.89
C ASP A 467 -17.15 -4.16 -34.99
N VAL A 468 -17.55 -4.90 -36.03
CA VAL A 468 -17.15 -6.32 -36.24
C VAL A 468 -15.63 -6.48 -36.36
N TYR A 469 -14.91 -5.51 -36.94
CA TYR A 469 -13.46 -5.57 -37.11
C TYR A 469 -12.73 -5.25 -35.80
N LYS A 470 -13.20 -4.26 -35.02
CA LYS A 470 -12.71 -3.97 -33.66
C LYS A 470 -12.97 -5.14 -32.72
N LYS A 471 -14.16 -5.75 -32.75
CA LYS A 471 -14.50 -7.00 -32.02
C LYS A 471 -13.52 -8.13 -32.37
N ARG A 472 -13.36 -8.44 -33.67
CA ARG A 472 -12.40 -9.46 -34.17
C ARG A 472 -10.99 -9.21 -33.63
N LYS A 473 -10.45 -8.00 -33.80
CA LYS A 473 -9.08 -7.68 -33.37
C LYS A 473 -8.89 -7.80 -31.86
N LEU A 474 -9.86 -7.32 -31.08
CA LEU A 474 -9.83 -7.41 -29.62
C LEU A 474 -9.89 -8.87 -29.13
N LEU A 475 -10.77 -9.69 -29.71
CA LEU A 475 -10.89 -11.11 -29.39
C LEU A 475 -9.62 -11.89 -29.78
N THR A 476 -9.15 -11.75 -31.03
CA THR A 476 -7.91 -12.36 -31.51
C THR A 476 -6.70 -12.00 -30.64
N PHE A 477 -6.59 -10.73 -30.21
CA PHE A 477 -5.53 -10.27 -29.31
C PHE A 477 -5.54 -11.02 -27.96
N PHE A 478 -6.70 -11.13 -27.30
CA PHE A 478 -6.80 -11.86 -26.03
C PHE A 478 -6.67 -13.38 -26.19
N ILE A 479 -7.17 -13.96 -27.30
CA ILE A 479 -7.00 -15.38 -27.63
C ILE A 479 -5.52 -15.73 -27.76
N ASN A 480 -4.75 -14.95 -28.51
CA ASN A 480 -3.30 -15.14 -28.65
C ASN A 480 -2.57 -15.05 -27.30
N ASN A 481 -2.83 -13.99 -26.52
CA ASN A 481 -2.24 -13.82 -25.19
C ASN A 481 -2.52 -15.03 -24.28
N PHE A 482 -3.75 -15.55 -24.23
CA PHE A 482 -4.06 -16.72 -23.42
C PHE A 482 -3.40 -18.01 -23.94
N ILE A 483 -3.27 -18.18 -25.26
CA ILE A 483 -2.53 -19.31 -25.86
C ILE A 483 -1.04 -19.23 -25.49
N ASP A 484 -0.42 -18.05 -25.50
CA ASP A 484 1.01 -17.90 -25.20
C ASP A 484 1.31 -18.01 -23.69
N ILE A 485 0.42 -17.51 -22.84
CA ILE A 485 0.44 -17.77 -21.39
C ILE A 485 0.27 -19.28 -21.12
N ALA A 486 -0.56 -19.99 -21.89
CA ALA A 486 -0.72 -21.43 -21.76
C ALA A 486 0.53 -22.21 -22.20
N LYS A 487 1.16 -21.86 -23.32
CA LYS A 487 2.45 -22.44 -23.75
C LYS A 487 3.50 -22.31 -22.65
N LYS A 488 3.70 -21.09 -22.12
CA LYS A 488 4.64 -20.86 -21.00
C LYS A 488 4.25 -21.59 -19.73
N SER A 489 2.96 -21.71 -19.43
CA SER A 489 2.47 -22.54 -18.32
C SER A 489 2.77 -24.04 -18.51
N SER A 490 2.90 -24.52 -19.77
CA SER A 490 3.26 -25.90 -20.07
C SER A 490 4.77 -26.14 -20.03
N GLU A 491 5.60 -25.16 -20.44
CA GLU A 491 7.06 -25.23 -20.31
C GLU A 491 7.52 -25.39 -18.85
N ILE A 492 6.79 -24.78 -17.90
CA ILE A 492 7.02 -24.89 -16.44
C ILE A 492 6.27 -26.06 -15.77
N SER A 493 5.68 -26.97 -16.55
CA SER A 493 4.86 -28.10 -16.08
C SER A 493 3.62 -27.74 -15.24
N SER A 494 3.10 -26.51 -15.30
CA SER A 494 1.90 -26.05 -14.58
C SER A 494 0.60 -26.47 -15.29
N HIS A 495 0.37 -27.78 -15.42
CA HIS A 495 -0.71 -28.37 -16.23
C HIS A 495 -2.12 -27.77 -15.96
N LYS A 496 -2.49 -27.61 -14.69
CA LYS A 496 -3.80 -27.01 -14.29
C LYS A 496 -3.97 -25.58 -14.83
N GLN A 497 -2.88 -24.84 -14.93
CA GLN A 497 -2.84 -23.45 -15.39
C GLN A 497 -2.84 -23.38 -16.92
N THR A 498 -2.12 -24.28 -17.59
CA THR A 498 -2.19 -24.48 -19.05
C THR A 498 -3.63 -24.75 -19.50
N LEU A 499 -4.29 -25.76 -18.93
CA LEU A 499 -5.68 -26.09 -19.27
C LEU A 499 -6.64 -24.95 -18.93
N PHE A 500 -6.42 -24.20 -17.84
CA PHE A 500 -7.24 -23.03 -17.51
C PHE A 500 -7.16 -21.96 -18.62
N TYR A 501 -5.96 -21.57 -19.05
CA TYR A 501 -5.81 -20.53 -20.06
C TYR A 501 -6.21 -20.98 -21.48
N LEU A 502 -5.96 -22.23 -21.86
CA LEU A 502 -6.51 -22.80 -23.10
C LEU A 502 -8.05 -22.77 -23.10
N LYS A 503 -8.68 -23.06 -21.96
CA LYS A 503 -10.14 -22.98 -21.79
C LYS A 503 -10.67 -21.54 -21.89
N GLN A 504 -9.94 -20.54 -21.38
CA GLN A 504 -10.30 -19.12 -21.60
C GLN A 504 -10.18 -18.72 -23.07
N ALA A 505 -9.10 -19.10 -23.74
CA ALA A 505 -8.93 -18.88 -25.19
C ALA A 505 -10.09 -19.51 -25.97
N LYS A 506 -10.44 -20.76 -25.67
CA LYS A 506 -11.54 -21.54 -26.29
C LYS A 506 -12.90 -20.86 -26.13
N TYR A 507 -13.18 -20.27 -24.97
CA TYR A 507 -14.41 -19.48 -24.77
C TYR A 507 -14.43 -18.19 -25.58
N LEU A 508 -13.31 -17.44 -25.66
CA LEU A 508 -13.22 -16.27 -26.54
C LEU A 508 -13.31 -16.64 -28.02
N THR A 509 -12.71 -17.76 -28.44
CA THR A 509 -12.82 -18.29 -29.81
C THR A 509 -14.26 -18.65 -30.15
N LYS A 510 -15.04 -19.22 -29.21
CA LYS A 510 -16.47 -19.43 -29.43
C LYS A 510 -17.23 -18.11 -29.55
N ILE A 511 -17.03 -17.16 -28.63
CA ILE A 511 -17.67 -15.83 -28.68
C ILE A 511 -17.36 -15.14 -30.02
N MET A 512 -16.15 -15.30 -30.56
CA MET A 512 -15.78 -14.77 -31.88
C MET A 512 -16.57 -15.41 -33.04
N GLY A 513 -16.90 -16.71 -32.97
CA GLY A 513 -17.78 -17.36 -33.94
C GLY A 513 -19.24 -16.94 -33.78
N ASP A 514 -19.73 -16.87 -32.54
CA ASP A 514 -21.11 -16.47 -32.21
C ASP A 514 -21.37 -14.98 -32.61
N GLU A 515 -20.39 -14.08 -32.43
CA GLU A 515 -20.48 -12.64 -32.76
C GLU A 515 -20.11 -12.30 -34.22
N CYS A 516 -19.25 -13.09 -34.87
CA CYS A 516 -18.71 -12.79 -36.21
C CYS A 516 -18.77 -14.02 -37.16
N PRO A 517 -19.97 -14.48 -37.59
CA PRO A 517 -20.11 -15.68 -38.44
C PRO A 517 -19.36 -15.65 -39.77
N ALA A 518 -18.97 -14.48 -40.27
CA ALA A 518 -18.14 -14.34 -41.47
C ALA A 518 -16.67 -14.81 -41.30
N LEU A 519 -16.27 -15.24 -40.10
CA LEU A 519 -14.87 -15.57 -39.74
C LEU A 519 -14.64 -17.04 -39.37
N CYS A 520 -15.54 -17.96 -39.75
CA CYS A 520 -15.48 -19.37 -39.36
C CYS A 520 -14.09 -20.04 -39.56
N GLY A 521 -13.38 -19.73 -40.65
CA GLY A 521 -12.04 -20.29 -40.88
C GLY A 521 -11.00 -19.90 -39.82
N GLU A 522 -11.02 -18.66 -39.33
CA GLU A 522 -10.14 -18.23 -38.21
C GLU A 522 -10.55 -18.89 -36.90
N VAL A 523 -11.85 -19.05 -36.65
CA VAL A 523 -12.40 -19.75 -35.49
C VAL A 523 -11.95 -21.21 -35.47
N GLU A 524 -12.06 -21.92 -36.60
CA GLU A 524 -11.56 -23.29 -36.76
C GLU A 524 -10.05 -23.40 -36.55
N ASP A 525 -9.26 -22.49 -37.12
CA ASP A 525 -7.80 -22.46 -36.94
C ASP A 525 -7.41 -22.24 -35.47
N PHE A 526 -8.12 -21.38 -34.74
CA PHE A 526 -7.90 -21.21 -33.30
C PHE A 526 -8.32 -22.45 -32.50
N LEU A 527 -9.47 -23.06 -32.79
CA LEU A 527 -9.89 -24.31 -32.15
C LEU A 527 -8.90 -25.45 -32.42
N ARG A 528 -8.34 -25.53 -33.64
CA ARG A 528 -7.30 -26.50 -34.02
C ARG A 528 -6.00 -26.26 -33.23
N LYS A 529 -5.53 -25.01 -33.16
CA LYS A 529 -4.34 -24.62 -32.37
C LYS A 529 -4.53 -24.93 -30.88
N ILE A 530 -5.67 -24.59 -30.30
CA ILE A 530 -6.00 -24.85 -28.89
C ILE A 530 -6.04 -26.36 -28.63
N LYS A 531 -6.71 -27.14 -29.48
CA LYS A 531 -6.79 -28.60 -29.32
C LYS A 531 -5.41 -29.26 -29.36
N ILE A 532 -4.53 -28.84 -30.29
CA ILE A 532 -3.15 -29.35 -30.34
C ILE A 532 -2.40 -29.09 -29.03
N GLN A 533 -2.60 -27.92 -28.40
CA GLN A 533 -2.01 -27.61 -27.09
C GLN A 533 -2.66 -28.39 -25.94
N GLU A 534 -3.99 -28.60 -25.95
CA GLU A 534 -4.69 -29.46 -24.99
C GLU A 534 -4.14 -30.91 -25.07
N ASP A 535 -4.06 -31.47 -26.28
CA ASP A 535 -3.58 -32.82 -26.54
C ASP A 535 -2.08 -33.00 -26.19
N GLN A 536 -1.23 -31.99 -26.45
CA GLN A 536 0.18 -32.00 -26.03
C GLN A 536 0.33 -31.97 -24.50
N CYS A 537 -0.42 -31.10 -23.81
CA CYS A 537 -0.34 -30.99 -22.36
C CYS A 537 -0.83 -32.27 -21.65
N ASN A 538 -1.89 -32.90 -22.19
CA ASN A 538 -2.40 -34.18 -21.68
C ASN A 538 -1.40 -35.34 -21.89
N LYS A 539 -0.70 -35.39 -23.02
CA LYS A 539 0.36 -36.40 -23.28
C LYS A 539 1.53 -36.27 -22.32
N LEU A 540 1.97 -35.04 -22.04
CA LEU A 540 3.07 -34.80 -21.08
C LEU A 540 2.71 -35.27 -19.67
N VAL A 541 1.45 -35.10 -19.22
CA VAL A 541 0.99 -35.66 -17.93
C VAL A 541 0.93 -37.19 -17.94
N ALA A 542 0.48 -37.80 -19.03
CA ALA A 542 0.46 -39.26 -19.16
C ALA A 542 1.88 -39.88 -19.18
N GLN A 543 2.89 -39.14 -19.64
CA GLN A 543 4.30 -39.58 -19.65
C GLN A 543 5.01 -39.28 -18.33
N GLY A 544 4.78 -38.12 -17.73
CA GLY A 544 5.37 -37.72 -16.44
C GLY A 544 4.84 -38.48 -15.21
N GLY A 545 3.89 -39.40 -15.40
CA GLY A 545 3.43 -40.32 -14.35
C GLY A 545 4.28 -41.59 -14.17
N ALA A 546 5.28 -41.82 -15.03
CA ALA A 546 6.10 -43.03 -15.01
C ALA A 546 7.37 -42.93 -14.14
N ASP A 547 8.03 -41.76 -14.13
CA ASP A 547 9.28 -41.51 -13.39
C ASP A 547 9.15 -40.22 -12.56
N SER A 548 9.31 -40.32 -11.24
CA SER A 548 9.20 -39.17 -10.31
C SER A 548 10.47 -38.98 -9.48
N PRO A 549 11.28 -37.93 -9.75
CA PRO A 549 12.39 -37.55 -8.88
C PRO A 549 11.88 -36.96 -7.56
N ASN A 550 12.40 -37.44 -6.43
CA ASN A 550 12.10 -36.91 -5.10
C ASN A 550 12.37 -35.40 -5.02
N THR A 551 11.31 -34.60 -4.89
CA THR A 551 11.41 -33.16 -4.69
C THR A 551 11.59 -32.87 -3.20
N GLN A 552 12.79 -32.46 -2.81
CA GLN A 552 13.10 -32.09 -1.42
C GLN A 552 12.20 -30.93 -0.94
N GLU A 553 11.58 -31.09 0.23
CA GLU A 553 10.77 -30.04 0.84
C GLU A 553 11.62 -28.82 1.22
N ARG A 554 11.30 -27.66 0.66
CA ARG A 554 11.81 -26.38 1.18
C ARG A 554 11.02 -25.97 2.42
N ARG A 555 11.48 -26.34 3.62
CA ARG A 555 11.00 -25.75 4.88
C ARG A 555 11.02 -24.22 4.75
N VAL A 556 9.84 -23.59 4.81
CA VAL A 556 9.73 -22.12 4.93
C VAL A 556 9.99 -21.76 6.38
N MET A 557 11.24 -21.43 6.70
CA MET A 557 11.63 -20.92 8.02
C MET A 557 10.90 -19.60 8.31
N PHE A 558 9.97 -19.63 9.26
CA PHE A 558 9.63 -18.44 10.04
C PHE A 558 10.69 -18.29 11.14
N PRO A 559 11.24 -17.09 11.40
CA PRO A 559 12.20 -16.89 12.47
C PRO A 559 11.51 -17.13 13.83
N SER A 560 11.80 -18.29 14.41
CA SER A 560 11.36 -18.68 15.75
C SER A 560 12.28 -18.03 16.80
N ASN A 561 11.76 -17.73 18.00
CA ASN A 561 12.51 -16.99 19.00
C ASN A 561 13.76 -17.76 19.48
N LEU A 562 14.95 -17.20 19.23
CA LEU A 562 16.17 -17.60 19.93
C LEU A 562 16.13 -17.06 21.36
N ASN A 563 15.74 -17.91 22.31
CA ASN A 563 16.39 -18.14 23.61
C ASN A 563 15.44 -18.80 24.61
N THR A 564 15.52 -20.12 24.76
CA THR A 564 15.24 -20.77 26.05
C THR A 564 16.15 -22.00 26.19
N SER A 565 17.27 -21.84 26.88
CA SER A 565 18.12 -22.96 27.27
C SER A 565 17.45 -23.71 28.42
N ASN A 566 17.19 -25.01 28.29
CA ASN A 566 17.32 -25.98 29.40
C ASN A 566 17.17 -27.44 28.95
N ASN A 567 18.20 -28.21 29.31
CA ASN A 567 18.33 -29.64 29.58
C ASN A 567 17.20 -30.64 29.22
N ILE A 568 17.63 -31.73 28.57
CA ILE A 568 16.88 -32.95 28.26
C ILE A 568 16.60 -33.76 29.54
N ILE A 569 15.35 -34.23 29.71
CA ILE A 569 15.03 -35.52 30.36
C ILE A 569 13.95 -36.21 29.52
N GLU A 570 14.11 -37.51 29.27
CA GLU A 570 13.14 -38.33 28.52
C GLU A 570 11.96 -38.77 29.38
N SER A 571 10.78 -38.93 28.78
CA SER A 571 9.72 -39.82 29.28
C SER A 571 8.80 -40.26 28.15
N ARG A 572 8.31 -41.51 28.23
CA ARG A 572 7.52 -42.17 27.18
C ARG A 572 6.03 -42.22 27.49
N ASN A 573 5.27 -42.57 26.45
CA ASN A 573 4.06 -43.40 26.43
C ASN A 573 2.66 -42.76 26.48
N ASN A 574 1.91 -43.19 25.44
CA ASN A 574 0.53 -43.65 25.41
C ASN A 574 -0.59 -42.71 24.92
N GLU A 575 -1.45 -43.36 24.14
CA GLU A 575 -2.58 -42.81 23.41
C GLU A 575 -3.84 -42.80 24.28
N SER A 576 -4.80 -41.93 23.94
CA SER A 576 -6.19 -42.34 23.80
C SER A 576 -6.97 -41.32 22.96
N SER A 577 -8.07 -41.76 22.34
CA SER A 577 -8.78 -40.98 21.33
C SER A 577 -10.11 -40.44 21.83
N PHE A 578 -10.50 -39.24 21.37
CA PHE A 578 -11.90 -38.83 21.29
C PHE A 578 -12.19 -38.11 19.97
N LYS A 579 -13.38 -38.32 19.42
CA LYS A 579 -13.83 -37.77 18.14
C LYS A 579 -14.90 -36.69 18.39
N SER A 580 -14.79 -35.56 17.71
CA SER A 580 -15.87 -34.58 17.55
C SER A 580 -15.87 -34.05 16.11
N ASN A 581 -17.04 -34.05 15.47
CA ASN A 581 -17.16 -33.72 14.04
C ASN A 581 -16.98 -32.22 13.77
N GLY A 582 -16.00 -31.89 12.93
CA GLY A 582 -15.79 -30.55 12.36
C GLY A 582 -15.63 -30.63 10.84
N VAL A 583 -16.09 -29.60 10.12
CA VAL A 583 -16.12 -29.58 8.64
C VAL A 583 -14.70 -29.61 8.07
N GLN A 584 -14.38 -30.63 7.26
CA GLN A 584 -13.05 -30.75 6.65
C GLN A 584 -12.79 -29.67 5.57
N PRO A 585 -11.62 -29.00 5.59
CA PRO A 585 -11.12 -28.30 4.42
C PRO A 585 -10.67 -29.32 3.35
N ARG A 586 -10.86 -28.98 2.06
CA ARG A 586 -10.42 -29.84 0.94
C ARG A 586 -8.88 -29.91 0.89
N LYS A 587 -8.30 -31.00 1.41
CA LYS A 587 -6.88 -31.33 1.26
C LYS A 587 -6.63 -32.26 0.07
N SER A 588 -5.60 -31.94 -0.71
CA SER A 588 -4.57 -32.88 -1.14
C SER A 588 -3.29 -32.42 -0.42
N VAL A 589 -2.79 -33.06 0.65
CA VAL A 589 -2.02 -34.34 0.68
C VAL A 589 -0.64 -34.16 0.02
N ALA A 590 0.53 -34.47 0.60
CA ALA A 590 1.05 -34.69 1.99
C ALA A 590 2.63 -34.68 1.90
N PHE A 591 3.54 -34.91 2.86
CA PHE A 591 3.63 -35.37 4.28
C PHE A 591 4.99 -34.80 4.84
N VAL A 592 5.10 -34.18 6.03
CA VAL A 592 5.54 -34.74 7.35
C VAL A 592 7.04 -35.15 7.38
N GLU A 593 7.91 -34.77 8.34
CA GLU A 593 7.74 -34.73 9.80
C GLU A 593 8.57 -33.67 10.60
N ILE A 594 8.40 -33.71 11.93
CA ILE A 594 9.05 -33.03 13.07
C ILE A 594 10.45 -33.70 13.30
N HIS A 595 11.50 -33.10 13.86
CA HIS A 595 11.68 -32.06 14.89
C HIS A 595 11.55 -30.60 14.43
#